data_AF-A0A6L5ZDN4-F1
#
_entry.id   AF-A0A6L5ZDN4-F1
#
_cell.length_a   1.000
_cell.length_b   1.000
_cell.length_c   1.000
_cell.angle_alpha   90.00
_cell.angle_beta   90.00
_cell.angle_gamma   90.00
#
_symmetry.space_group_name_H-M   'P 1'
#
loop_
_entity.id
_entity.type
_entity.pdbx_description
1 polymer ?
#
loop_
_entity_poly.entity_id
_entity_poly.type
_entity_poly.pdbx_seq_one_letter_code
_entity_poly.pdbx_strand_id
1 'polypeptide(L)'
;SALSRSISIPATTFLGVGMLFAILTGCVSLLTGHEFLESAIFSADLMVLGTVKTSSVLFFDIGVYLVVLGMSLLLLEQLGGADGTDPDEVQP
;
A
#
# COMPACT_ATOMS: atom_id res chain seq x y z
N SER A 1 -34.23 -3.83 5.82
CA SER A 1 -33.08 -4.77 5.82
C SER A 1 -32.10 -4.50 4.68
N ALA A 2 -31.96 -3.26 4.20
CA ALA A 2 -31.05 -2.87 3.12
C ALA A 2 -29.58 -2.81 3.58
N LEU A 3 -29.19 -3.71 4.48
CA LEU A 3 -27.90 -3.71 5.16
C LEU A 3 -26.87 -4.43 4.30
N SER A 4 -25.81 -3.70 4.03
CA SER A 4 -24.45 -4.22 3.88
C SER A 4 -24.21 -5.11 2.66
N ARG A 5 -24.15 -4.49 1.49
CA ARG A 5 -23.34 -5.00 0.39
C ARG A 5 -21.88 -4.99 0.87
N SER A 6 -21.39 -6.15 1.29
CA SER A 6 -19.98 -6.35 1.63
C SER A 6 -19.15 -6.03 0.40
N ILE A 7 -18.52 -4.85 0.39
CA ILE A 7 -17.54 -4.50 -0.64
C ILE A 7 -16.25 -5.20 -0.20
N SER A 8 -16.00 -6.38 -0.75
CA SER A 8 -14.71 -7.05 -0.59
C SER A 8 -13.71 -6.31 -1.48
N ILE A 9 -12.75 -5.62 -0.86
CA ILE A 9 -11.66 -4.96 -1.59
C ILE A 9 -10.61 -6.04 -1.90
N PRO A 10 -10.29 -6.32 -3.18
CA PRO A 10 -9.34 -7.35 -3.51
C PRO A 10 -7.90 -6.93 -3.14
N ALA A 11 -7.08 -7.90 -2.76
CA ALA A 11 -5.69 -7.68 -2.34
C ALA A 11 -4.85 -6.94 -3.41
N THR A 12 -5.15 -7.18 -4.69
CA THR A 12 -4.54 -6.49 -5.83
C THR A 12 -4.76 -4.97 -5.83
N THR A 13 -5.85 -4.48 -5.23
CA THR A 13 -6.13 -3.04 -5.15
C THR A 13 -5.12 -2.34 -4.24
N PHE A 14 -4.78 -2.94 -3.10
CA PHE A 14 -3.75 -2.40 -2.21
C PHE A 14 -2.38 -2.34 -2.89
N LEU A 15 -2.04 -3.37 -3.68
CA LEU A 15 -0.81 -3.42 -4.45
C LEU A 15 -0.74 -2.29 -5.49
N GLY A 16 -1.80 -2.12 -6.29
CA GLY A 16 -1.85 -1.08 -7.33
C GLY A 16 -1.82 0.34 -6.74
N VAL A 17 -2.60 0.59 -5.68
CA VAL A 17 -2.63 1.90 -5.01
C VAL A 17 -1.29 2.22 -4.36
N GLY A 18 -0.67 1.24 -3.69
CA GLY A 18 0.65 1.42 -3.06
C GLY A 18 1.74 1.75 -4.08
N MET A 19 1.74 1.06 -5.23
CA MET A 19 2.69 1.31 -6.31
C MET A 19 2.52 2.70 -6.91
N LEU A 20 1.28 3.12 -7.19
CA LEU A 20 1.00 4.48 -7.67
C LEU A 20 1.48 5.54 -6.67
N PHE A 21 1.22 5.33 -5.38
CA PHE A 21 1.60 6.27 -4.33
C PHE A 21 3.13 6.40 -4.19
N ALA A 22 3.86 5.29 -4.25
CA ALA A 22 5.32 5.27 -4.20
C ALA A 22 5.93 6.01 -5.40
N ILE A 23 5.44 5.73 -6.62
CA ILE A 23 5.91 6.39 -7.85
C ILE A 23 5.61 7.88 -7.81
N LEU A 24 4.38 8.27 -7.46
CA LEU A 24 3.98 9.68 -7.39
C LEU A 24 4.85 10.45 -6.40
N THR A 25 5.15 9.87 -5.24
CA THR A 25 6.02 10.49 -4.24
C THR A 25 7.43 10.74 -4.80
N GLY A 26 8.00 9.75 -5.49
CA GLY A 26 9.30 9.90 -6.16
C GLY A 26 9.28 10.91 -7.31
N CYS A 27 8.23 10.91 -8.14
CA CYS A 27 8.04 11.87 -9.22
C CYS A 27 7.92 13.30 -8.70
N VAL A 28 7.22 13.53 -7.60
CA VAL A 28 7.14 14.85 -6.95
C VAL A 28 8.52 15.35 -6.56
N SER A 29 9.38 14.48 -6.00
CA SER A 29 10.77 14.83 -5.64
C SER A 29 11.58 15.30 -6.86
N LEU A 30 11.48 14.56 -7.97
CA LEU A 30 12.15 14.91 -9.23
C LEU A 30 11.63 16.23 -9.82
N LEU A 31 10.31 16.47 -9.77
CA LEU A 31 9.71 17.71 -10.26
C LEU A 31 10.12 18.93 -9.44
N THR A 32 10.45 18.74 -8.15
CA THR A 32 10.99 19.80 -7.28
C THR A 32 12.48 20.07 -7.47
N GLY A 33 13.15 19.38 -8.40
CA GLY A 33 14.58 19.56 -8.70
C GLY A 33 15.52 18.87 -7.71
N HIS A 34 14.98 17.98 -6.88
CA HIS A 34 15.71 17.17 -5.91
C HIS A 34 16.02 15.78 -6.49
N GLU A 35 16.97 15.07 -5.89
CA GLU A 35 17.24 13.67 -6.23
C GLU A 35 16.01 12.79 -5.91
N PHE A 36 15.95 11.61 -6.53
CA PHE A 36 14.84 10.68 -6.30
C PHE A 36 14.82 10.23 -4.83
N LEU A 37 13.70 10.47 -4.14
CA LEU A 37 13.55 10.22 -2.70
C LEU A 37 14.57 10.98 -1.82
N GLU A 38 15.13 12.08 -2.32
CA GLU A 38 15.98 12.94 -1.51
C GLU A 38 15.18 13.47 -0.33
N SER A 39 15.79 13.49 0.86
CA SER A 39 15.24 14.20 2.01
C SER A 39 15.36 15.71 1.76
N ALA A 40 14.62 16.23 0.78
CA ALA A 40 14.45 17.65 0.59
C ALA A 40 14.01 18.22 1.93
N ILE A 41 14.87 19.03 2.55
CA ILE A 41 14.54 19.80 3.75
C ILE A 41 13.59 20.89 3.27
N PHE A 42 12.37 20.49 2.95
CA PHE A 42 11.29 21.44 2.82
C PHE A 42 10.99 21.84 4.26
N SER A 43 11.51 23.00 4.66
CA SER A 43 11.16 23.68 5.90
C SER A 43 9.69 24.10 5.81
N ALA A 44 8.77 23.13 5.80
CA ALA A 44 7.38 23.37 6.11
C ALA A 44 7.30 23.58 7.61
N ASP A 45 7.16 24.83 8.01
CA ASP A 45 6.94 25.22 9.40
C ASP A 45 5.56 24.70 9.82
N LEU A 46 5.49 23.43 10.22
CA LEU A 46 4.31 22.88 10.86
C LEU A 46 4.25 23.48 12.27
N MET A 47 3.35 24.45 12.44
CA MET A 47 3.11 25.24 13.66
C MET A 47 2.93 24.40 14.94
N VAL A 48 2.68 23.09 14.84
CA VAL A 48 2.51 22.15 15.96
C VAL A 48 3.80 21.37 16.32
N LEU A 49 4.76 21.23 15.39
CA LEU A 49 5.90 20.30 15.53
C LEU A 49 7.30 20.95 15.37
N GLY A 50 7.40 22.23 14.97
CA GLY A 50 8.69 22.90 14.70
C GLY A 50 9.24 22.59 13.30
N THR A 51 10.53 22.82 13.03
CA THR A 51 11.21 22.44 11.76
C THR A 51 11.25 20.91 11.61
N VAL A 52 10.12 20.33 11.24
CA VAL A 52 10.06 18.92 10.88
C VAL A 52 10.68 18.82 9.50
N LYS A 53 11.81 18.12 9.39
CA LYS A 53 12.26 17.55 8.11
C LYS A 53 11.18 16.57 7.66
N THR A 54 10.09 17.08 7.08
CA THR A 54 9.00 16.26 6.56
C THR A 54 9.50 15.69 5.25
N SER A 55 10.32 14.65 5.39
CA SER A 55 10.90 13.94 4.27
C SER A 55 9.77 13.28 3.51
N SER A 56 9.67 13.55 2.21
CA SER A 56 8.80 12.83 1.28
C SER A 56 8.97 11.30 1.38
N VAL A 57 10.09 10.83 1.94
CA VAL A 57 10.37 9.45 2.34
C VAL A 57 9.23 8.85 3.19
N LEU A 58 8.60 9.59 4.11
CA LEU A 58 7.49 9.04 4.91
C LEU A 58 6.24 8.74 4.07
N PHE A 59 6.00 9.51 3.01
CA PHE A 59 4.92 9.22 2.07
C PHE A 59 5.27 8.02 1.18
N PHE A 60 6.55 7.85 0.84
CA PHE A 60 7.03 6.66 0.14
C PHE A 60 6.81 5.39 0.99
N ASP A 61 7.08 5.46 2.29
CA ASP A 61 6.85 4.34 3.23
C ASP A 61 5.37 3.89 3.25
N ILE A 62 4.42 4.82 3.14
CA ILE A 62 2.99 4.49 3.01
C ILE A 62 2.72 3.69 1.73
N GLY A 63 3.31 4.12 0.61
CA GLY A 63 3.19 3.41 -0.67
C GLY A 63 3.76 1.99 -0.59
N VAL A 64 4.96 1.83 -0.03
CA VAL A 64 5.61 0.53 0.17
C VAL A 64 4.81 -0.34 1.14
N TYR A 65 4.29 0.23 2.23
CA TYR A 65 3.45 -0.49 3.19
C TYR A 65 2.22 -1.08 2.51
N LEU A 66 1.52 -0.32 1.66
CA LEU A 66 0.35 -0.82 0.93
C LEU A 66 0.71 -1.93 -0.08
N VAL A 67 1.88 -1.84 -0.72
CA VAL A 67 2.38 -2.91 -1.60
C VAL A 67 2.66 -4.18 -0.79
N VAL A 68 3.38 -4.07 0.33
CA VAL A 68 3.69 -5.21 1.19
C VAL A 68 2.41 -5.83 1.73
N LEU A 69 1.46 -5.01 2.21
CA LEU A 69 0.17 -5.46 2.69
C LEU A 69 -0.62 -6.20 1.59
N GLY A 70 -0.72 -5.62 0.39
CA GLY A 70 -1.40 -6.25 -0.75
C GLY A 70 -0.75 -7.57 -1.16
N MET A 71 0.59 -7.62 -1.17
CA MET A 71 1.34 -8.86 -1.43
C MET A 71 1.09 -9.90 -0.33
N SER A 72 1.11 -9.52 0.95
CA SER A 72 0.80 -10.45 2.05
C SER A 72 -0.64 -10.97 1.95
N LEU A 73 -1.61 -10.13 1.64
CA LEU A 73 -3.00 -10.54 1.44
C LEU A 73 -3.13 -11.48 0.24
N LEU A 74 -2.44 -11.22 -0.87
CA LEU A 74 -2.39 -12.13 -2.01
C LEU A 74 -1.79 -13.48 -1.63
N LEU A 75 -0.68 -13.47 -0.88
CA LEU A 75 -0.06 -14.71 -0.40
C LEU A 75 -1.01 -15.50 0.50
N LEU A 76 -1.70 -14.84 1.43
CA LEU A 76 -2.69 -15.46 2.30
C LEU A 76 -3.90 -15.98 1.51
N GLU A 77 -4.31 -15.30 0.44
CA GLU A 77 -5.39 -15.75 -0.45
C GLU A 77 -5.00 -17.01 -1.22
N GLN A 78 -3.76 -17.07 -1.74
CA GLN A 78 -3.24 -18.27 -2.43
C GLN A 78 -3.06 -19.45 -1.47
N LEU A 79 -2.68 -19.20 -0.22
CA LEU A 79 -2.48 -20.24 0.79
C LEU A 79 -3.80 -20.68 1.44
N GLY A 80 -4.73 -19.76 1.67
CA GLY A 80 -6.04 -20.01 2.25
C GLY A 80 -7.05 -20.58 1.25
N GLY A 81 -6.84 -20.35 -0.05
CA GLY A 81 -7.58 -21.01 -1.13
C GLY A 81 -7.20 -22.48 -1.34
N ALA A 82 -6.16 -22.97 -0.66
CA ALA A 82 -5.78 -24.38 -0.62
C ALA A 82 -6.56 -25.17 0.46
N ASP A 83 -7.79 -24.76 0.77
CA ASP A 83 -8.69 -25.58 1.58
C ASP A 83 -9.04 -26.83 0.77
N GLY A 84 -8.67 -27.99 1.30
CA GLY A 84 -8.75 -29.28 0.64
C GLY A 84 -10.18 -29.78 0.50
N THR A 85 -10.99 -29.14 -0.34
CA THR A 85 -12.13 -29.84 -0.95
C THR A 85 -11.58 -30.75 -2.04
N ASP A 86 -11.13 -31.92 -1.63
CA ASP A 86 -10.93 -33.05 -2.55
C ASP A 86 -12.32 -33.41 -3.10
N PRO A 87 -12.62 -33.20 -4.40
CA PRO A 87 -13.94 -33.51 -4.96
C PRO A 87 -14.24 -35.01 -5.04
N ASP A 88 -13.28 -35.86 -4.64
CA ASP A 88 -13.30 -37.30 -4.84
C ASP A 88 -13.52 -38.12 -3.56
N GLU A 89 -14.01 -37.53 -2.47
CA GLU A 89 -14.56 -38.30 -1.34
C GLU A 89 -15.97 -38.83 -1.68
N VAL A 90 -16.04 -39.72 -2.66
CA VAL A 90 -17.19 -40.62 -2.86
C VAL A 90 -17.17 -41.64 -1.73
N GLN A 91 -17.82 -41.29 -0.62
CA GLN A 91 -18.29 -42.26 0.38
C GLN A 91 -19.38 -43.14 -0.26
N PRO A 92 -19.44 -44.43 0.13
CA PRO A 92 -19.24 -45.64 -0.67
C PRO A 92 -20.19 -45.87 -1.87
#